data_AF-A0A963R0Y8-F1
#
_entry.id   AF-A0A963R0Y8-F1
#
_cell.length_a   1.000
_cell.length_b   1.000
_cell.length_c   1.000
_cell.angle_alpha   90.00
_cell.angle_beta   90.00
_cell.angle_gamma   90.00
#
_symmetry.space_group_name_H-M   'P 1'
#
loop_
_entity.id
_entity.type
_entity.pdbx_description
1 polymer ?
#
loop_
_entity_poly.entity_id
_entity_poly.type
_entity_poly.pdbx_seq_one_letter_code
_entity_poly.pdbx_strand_id
1 'polypeptide(L)'
;MFFPVLLAASGVAPATIEDDLHCAALFALVAGMSEDEAKKRDVVSGFLYYVGKLDGRSPGYDLESGLAALLTQPGYMTEVLPKDADRCAAELTSRGSDLEKIGEALKGRAKG
;
A
#
# COMPACT_ATOMS: atom_id res chain seq x y z
N MET A 1 -41.37 -7.76 22.47
CA MET A 1 -39.91 -7.69 22.71
C MET A 1 -39.23 -7.45 21.38
N PHE A 2 -38.78 -6.23 21.11
CA PHE A 2 -37.98 -5.89 19.93
C PHE A 2 -36.58 -5.53 20.44
N PHE A 3 -35.59 -6.37 20.13
CA PHE A 3 -34.18 -6.08 20.38
C PHE A 3 -33.64 -5.28 19.19
N PRO A 4 -33.05 -4.08 19.40
CA PRO A 4 -32.38 -3.38 18.33
C PRO A 4 -31.04 -4.05 18.06
N VAL A 5 -30.84 -4.52 16.84
CA VAL A 5 -29.52 -4.97 16.37
C VAL A 5 -28.71 -3.72 16.07
N LEU A 6 -27.71 -3.43 16.92
CA LEU A 6 -26.67 -2.46 16.62
C LEU A 6 -25.72 -3.08 15.58
N LEU A 7 -25.82 -2.65 14.33
CA LEU A 7 -24.78 -2.88 13.33
C LEU A 7 -23.54 -2.08 13.78
N ALA A 8 -22.56 -2.75 14.37
CA ALA A 8 -21.23 -2.20 14.52
C ALA A 8 -20.58 -2.17 13.13
N ALA A 9 -20.55 -1.00 12.49
CA ALA A 9 -19.72 -0.78 11.33
C ALA A 9 -18.25 -0.82 11.79
N SER A 10 -17.56 -1.93 11.50
CA SER A 10 -16.11 -2.03 11.63
C SER A 10 -15.48 -1.10 10.58
N GLY A 11 -15.43 0.20 10.90
CA GLY A 11 -14.90 1.23 10.03
C GLY A 11 -13.38 1.19 10.04
N VAL A 12 -12.79 0.41 9.13
CA VAL A 12 -11.45 0.74 8.65
C VAL A 12 -11.61 2.07 7.93
N ALA A 13 -11.06 3.15 8.48
CA ALA A 13 -11.13 4.46 7.83
C ALA A 13 -10.58 4.31 6.40
N PRO A 14 -11.22 4.94 5.40
CA PRO A 14 -10.71 4.87 4.04
C PRO A 14 -9.30 5.47 4.01
N ALA A 15 -8.33 4.70 3.52
CA ALA A 15 -6.96 5.19 3.33
C ALA A 15 -7.01 6.49 2.51
N THR A 16 -6.23 7.47 2.95
CA THR A 16 -6.15 8.80 2.34
C THR A 16 -5.07 8.84 1.25
N ILE A 17 -5.06 9.92 0.46
CA ILE A 17 -3.96 10.19 -0.49
C ILE A 17 -2.62 10.27 0.27
N GLU A 18 -2.62 10.85 1.47
CA GLU A 18 -1.44 10.95 2.33
C GLU A 18 -0.94 9.57 2.78
N ASP A 19 -1.85 8.70 3.23
CA ASP A 19 -1.52 7.33 3.64
C ASP A 19 -0.89 6.52 2.49
N ASP A 20 -1.42 6.68 1.27
CA ASP A 20 -0.93 6.04 0.06
C ASP A 20 0.42 6.61 -0.38
N LEU A 21 0.62 7.93 -0.23
CA LEU A 21 1.88 8.62 -0.52
C LEU A 21 3.00 8.18 0.44
N HIS A 22 2.70 8.03 1.73
CA HIS A 22 3.65 7.53 2.73
C HIS A 22 4.11 6.11 2.37
N CYS A 23 3.18 5.25 1.97
CA CYS A 23 3.53 3.90 1.52
C CYS A 23 4.34 3.93 0.22
N ALA A 24 3.97 4.76 -0.76
CA ALA A 24 4.76 4.93 -1.98
C ALA A 24 6.20 5.38 -1.65
N ALA A 25 6.38 6.33 -0.72
CA ALA A 25 7.69 6.78 -0.27
C ALA A 25 8.52 5.66 0.37
N LEU A 26 7.92 4.84 1.23
CA LEU A 26 8.58 3.68 1.83
C LEU A 26 9.14 2.74 0.77
N PHE A 27 8.31 2.29 -0.17
CA PHE A 27 8.76 1.33 -1.18
C PHE A 27 9.74 1.96 -2.17
N ALA A 28 9.60 3.25 -2.51
CA ALA A 28 10.58 3.96 -3.33
C ALA A 28 11.97 4.02 -2.68
N LEU A 29 12.02 4.35 -1.38
CA LEU A 29 13.26 4.40 -0.61
C LEU A 29 13.91 3.02 -0.49
N VAL A 30 13.13 2.00 -0.10
CA VAL A 30 13.64 0.63 0.03
C VAL A 30 14.17 0.11 -1.32
N ALA A 31 13.51 0.44 -2.43
CA ALA A 31 13.96 0.04 -3.77
C ALA A 31 15.30 0.71 -4.12
N GLY A 32 15.46 1.99 -3.79
CA GLY A 32 16.69 2.74 -4.03
C GLY A 32 17.87 2.33 -3.14
N MET A 33 17.60 1.72 -1.98
CA MET A 33 18.63 1.29 -1.02
C MET A 33 19.01 -0.19 -1.13
N SER A 34 18.23 -1.01 -1.81
CA SER A 34 18.54 -2.44 -1.96
C SER A 34 19.68 -2.63 -2.96
N GLU A 35 20.59 -3.58 -2.71
CA GLU A 35 21.60 -4.04 -3.68
C GLU A 35 21.20 -5.38 -4.33
N ASP A 36 20.15 -6.02 -3.82
CA ASP A 36 19.62 -7.29 -4.29
C ASP A 36 18.54 -7.04 -5.36
N GLU A 37 18.83 -7.44 -6.59
CA GLU A 37 17.94 -7.27 -7.75
C GLU A 37 16.62 -8.03 -7.64
N ALA A 38 16.58 -9.16 -6.94
CA ALA A 38 15.32 -9.86 -6.70
C ALA A 38 14.45 -9.08 -5.72
N LYS A 39 15.03 -8.63 -4.61
CA LYS A 39 14.32 -7.78 -3.64
C LYS A 39 13.87 -6.45 -4.25
N LYS A 40 14.69 -5.83 -5.10
CA LYS A 40 14.31 -4.61 -5.83
C LYS A 40 13.02 -4.82 -6.62
N ARG A 41 12.89 -5.93 -7.36
CA ARG A 41 11.69 -6.21 -8.16
C ARG A 41 10.44 -6.39 -7.30
N ASP A 42 10.58 -7.07 -6.16
CA ASP A 42 9.46 -7.27 -5.23
C ASP A 42 9.01 -5.93 -4.63
N VAL A 43 9.97 -5.10 -4.21
CA VAL A 43 9.71 -3.77 -3.62
C VAL A 43 9.14 -2.80 -4.66
N VAL A 44 9.62 -2.83 -5.90
CA VAL A 44 9.07 -2.06 -7.03
C VAL A 44 7.60 -2.42 -7.27
N SER A 45 7.22 -3.68 -7.12
CA SER A 45 5.81 -4.09 -7.23
C SER A 45 4.95 -3.46 -6.14
N GLY A 46 5.48 -3.36 -4.92
CA GLY A 46 4.85 -2.63 -3.82
C GLY A 46 4.71 -1.13 -4.11
N PHE A 47 5.75 -0.50 -4.64
CA PHE A 47 5.69 0.91 -5.07
C PHE A 47 4.62 1.14 -6.14
N LEU A 48 4.59 0.31 -7.19
CA LEU A 48 3.62 0.40 -8.28
C LEU A 48 2.18 0.22 -7.79
N TYR A 49 1.94 -0.63 -6.80
CA TYR A 49 0.61 -0.79 -6.19
C TYR A 49 0.10 0.53 -5.60
N TYR A 50 0.93 1.22 -4.80
CA TYR A 50 0.52 2.50 -4.19
C TYR A 50 0.46 3.65 -5.19
N VAL A 51 1.33 3.67 -6.21
CA VAL A 51 1.19 4.62 -7.34
C VAL A 51 -0.14 4.41 -8.05
N GLY A 52 -0.52 3.16 -8.34
CA GLY A 52 -1.83 2.86 -8.94
C GLY A 52 -3.02 3.29 -8.07
N LYS A 53 -2.91 3.18 -6.73
CA LYS A 53 -3.93 3.72 -5.81
C LYS A 53 -4.00 5.24 -5.88
N LEU A 54 -2.85 5.93 -5.88
CA LEU A 54 -2.77 7.38 -6.01
C LEU A 54 -3.40 7.86 -7.32
N ASP A 55 -3.05 7.22 -8.44
CA ASP A 55 -3.61 7.53 -9.76
C ASP A 55 -5.13 7.34 -9.79
N GLY A 56 -5.64 6.28 -9.16
CA GLY A 56 -7.06 6.01 -9.07
C GLY A 56 -7.84 6.99 -8.20
N ARG A 57 -7.22 7.55 -7.16
CA ARG A 57 -7.84 8.51 -6.24
C ARG A 57 -7.69 9.96 -6.67
N SER A 58 -6.55 10.30 -7.25
CA SER A 58 -6.16 11.66 -7.65
C SER A 58 -5.45 11.62 -9.00
N PRO A 59 -6.20 11.51 -10.11
CA PRO A 59 -5.61 11.51 -11.44
C PRO A 59 -4.74 12.75 -11.68
N GLY A 60 -3.51 12.54 -12.17
CA GLY A 60 -2.56 13.62 -12.41
C GLY A 60 -1.88 14.15 -11.15
N TYR A 61 -1.92 13.42 -10.03
CA TYR A 61 -1.13 13.73 -8.85
C TYR A 61 0.37 13.81 -9.19
N ASP A 62 1.02 14.89 -8.77
CA ASP A 62 2.46 15.06 -8.93
C ASP A 62 3.20 14.22 -7.88
N LEU A 63 3.48 12.96 -8.25
CA LEU A 63 4.12 11.98 -7.40
C LEU A 63 5.50 12.44 -6.93
N GLU A 64 6.32 12.97 -7.85
CA GLU A 64 7.70 13.38 -7.52
C GLU A 64 7.70 14.50 -6.49
N SER A 65 6.91 15.56 -6.73
CA SER A 65 6.79 16.67 -5.77
C SER A 65 6.20 16.20 -4.44
N GLY A 66 5.21 15.31 -4.45
CA GLY A 66 4.63 14.74 -3.25
C GLY A 66 5.64 13.96 -2.40
N LEU A 67 6.39 13.06 -3.04
CA LEU A 67 7.44 12.28 -2.37
C LEU A 67 8.57 13.19 -1.85
N ALA A 68 9.01 14.16 -2.66
CA ALA A 68 10.02 15.13 -2.24
C ALA A 68 9.56 15.95 -1.02
N ALA A 69 8.30 16.39 -1.01
CA ALA A 69 7.74 17.12 0.11
C ALA A 69 7.76 16.30 1.42
N LEU A 70 7.39 15.01 1.37
CA LEU A 70 7.47 14.13 2.55
C LEU A 70 8.88 14.03 3.13
N LEU A 71 9.88 13.85 2.27
CA LEU A 71 11.27 13.71 2.71
C LEU A 71 11.84 14.98 3.37
N THR A 72 11.24 16.15 3.08
CA THR A 72 11.62 17.41 3.74
C THR A 72 10.93 17.65 5.07
N GLN A 73 9.92 16.86 5.44
CA GLN A 73 9.22 17.03 6.70
C GLN A 73 10.11 16.64 7.89
N PRO A 74 10.18 17.47 8.95
CA PRO A 74 10.94 17.15 10.15
C PRO A 74 10.51 15.83 10.77
N GLY A 75 11.47 14.95 11.03
CA GLY A 75 11.22 13.65 11.67
C GLY A 75 10.58 12.60 10.76
N TYR A 76 10.30 12.88 9.48
CA TYR A 76 9.64 11.91 8.60
C TYR A 76 10.41 10.59 8.51
N MET A 77 11.69 10.68 8.16
CA MET A 77 12.55 9.49 7.99
C MET A 77 12.78 8.71 9.30
N THR A 78 12.78 9.38 10.44
CA THR A 78 13.17 8.79 11.73
C THR A 78 11.98 8.38 12.60
N GLU A 79 10.81 8.98 12.41
CA GLU A 79 9.66 8.81 13.30
C GLU A 79 8.38 8.39 12.59
N VAL A 80 8.15 8.88 11.36
CA VAL A 80 6.91 8.63 10.62
C VAL A 80 7.06 7.38 9.75
N LEU A 81 8.06 7.36 8.89
CA LEU A 81 8.32 6.28 7.96
C LEU A 81 8.44 4.90 8.64
N PRO A 82 9.12 4.74 9.81
CA PRO A 82 9.15 3.46 10.50
C PRO A 82 7.79 2.99 11.02
N LYS A 83 6.90 3.92 11.39
CA LYS A 83 5.53 3.59 11.84
C LYS A 83 4.64 3.18 10.67
N ASP A 84 4.83 3.80 9.51
CA ASP A 84 4.11 3.45 8.30
C ASP A 84 4.54 2.11 7.72
N ALA A 85 5.78 1.66 7.99
CA ALA A 85 6.32 0.41 7.47
C ALA A 85 5.40 -0.80 7.72
N ASP A 86 4.96 -1.00 8.97
CA ASP A 86 4.11 -2.13 9.34
C ASP A 86 2.72 -2.05 8.67
N ARG A 87 2.13 -0.86 8.63
CA ARG A 87 0.82 -0.61 7.98
C ARG A 87 0.90 -0.91 6.49
N CYS A 88 1.88 -0.35 5.81
CA CYS A 88 2.06 -0.47 4.37
C CYS A 88 2.39 -1.91 3.96
N ALA A 89 3.22 -2.61 4.75
CA ALA A 89 3.52 -4.03 4.55
C ALA A 89 2.29 -4.92 4.78
N ALA A 90 1.54 -4.68 5.87
CA ALA A 90 0.34 -5.46 6.18
C ALA A 90 -0.73 -5.36 5.08
N GLU A 91 -0.95 -4.17 4.52
CA GLU A 91 -1.87 -3.99 3.40
C GLU A 91 -1.43 -4.80 2.16
N LEU A 92 -0.14 -4.71 1.78
CA LEU A 92 0.38 -5.48 0.64
C LEU A 92 0.32 -6.99 0.88
N THR A 93 0.63 -7.47 2.08
CA THR A 93 0.49 -8.89 2.43
C THR A 93 -0.97 -9.34 2.31
N SER A 94 -1.92 -8.56 2.83
CA SER A 94 -3.34 -8.86 2.70
C SER A 94 -3.74 -8.92 1.23
N ARG A 95 -3.33 -7.93 0.44
CA ARG A 95 -3.66 -7.87 -0.99
C ARG A 95 -3.03 -9.01 -1.77
N GLY A 96 -1.77 -9.35 -1.49
CA GLY A 96 -1.07 -10.48 -2.08
C GLY A 96 -1.79 -11.80 -1.82
N SER A 97 -2.20 -12.04 -0.57
CA SER A 97 -2.96 -13.24 -0.20
C SER A 97 -4.28 -13.35 -0.99
N ASP A 98 -4.97 -12.24 -1.21
CA ASP A 98 -6.20 -12.24 -2.00
C ASP A 98 -5.95 -12.53 -3.48
N LEU A 99 -4.88 -11.97 -4.06
CA LEU A 99 -4.48 -12.23 -5.44
C LEU A 99 -4.07 -13.69 -5.65
N GLU A 100 -3.37 -14.30 -4.68
CA GLU A 100 -3.02 -15.72 -4.71
C GLU A 100 -4.27 -16.60 -4.73
N LYS A 101 -5.26 -16.34 -3.85
CA LYS A 101 -6.53 -17.07 -3.82
C LYS A 101 -7.27 -16.97 -5.16
N ILE A 102 -7.28 -15.79 -5.78
CA ILE A 102 -7.87 -15.58 -7.10
C ILE A 102 -7.14 -16.41 -8.15
N GLY A 103 -5.81 -16.38 -8.16
CA GLY A 103 -4.98 -17.15 -9.09
C GLY A 103 -5.24 -18.65 -9.00
N GLU A 104 -5.31 -19.21 -7.80
CA GLU A 104 -5.63 -20.63 -7.59
C GLU A 104 -7.05 -20.98 -8.06
N ALA A 105 -8.02 -20.11 -7.78
CA ALA A 105 -9.39 -20.31 -8.26
C ALA A 105 -9.49 -20.25 -9.80
N LEU A 106 -8.66 -19.46 -10.48
CA LEU A 106 -8.60 -19.41 -11.94
C LEU A 106 -7.89 -20.64 -12.52
N LYS A 107 -6.79 -21.10 -11.91
CA LYS A 107 -6.11 -22.35 -12.31
C LYS A 107 -7.05 -23.55 -12.29
N GLY A 108 -7.92 -23.65 -11.27
CA GLY A 108 -8.92 -24.70 -11.18
C GLY A 108 -9.94 -24.66 -12.32
N ARG A 109 -10.37 -23.45 -12.73
CA ARG A 109 -11.32 -23.25 -13.84
C ARG A 109 -10.71 -23.44 -15.21
N ALA A 110 -9.44 -23.10 -15.41
CA ALA A 110 -8.76 -23.24 -16.71
C ALA A 110 -8.44 -24.70 -17.10
N LYS A 111 -8.53 -25.63 -16.14
CA LYS A 111 -8.28 -27.07 -16.35
C LYS A 111 -9.56 -27.91 -16.51
N GLY A 112 -10.74 -27.30 -16.37
CA GLY A 112 -12.05 -27.93 -16.52
C GLY A 112 -12.72 -27.51 -17.82
#